data_AF-A0A4V2AIT7-F1
#
_entry.id   AF-A0A4V2AIT7-F1
#
_cell.length_a   1.000
_cell.length_b   1.000
_cell.length_c   1.000
_cell.angle_alpha   90.00
_cell.angle_beta   90.00
_cell.angle_gamma   90.00
#
_symmetry.space_group_name_H-M   'P 1'
#
loop_
_entity.id
_entity.type
_entity.pdbx_description
1 polymer ?
#
loop_
_entity_poly.entity_id
_entity_poly.type
_entity_poly.pdbx_seq_one_letter_code
_entity_poly.pdbx_strand_id
1 'polypeptide(L)'
;MRKLTLVLGLSTMALTTAAYGADPQAPVPASKSSAPSAPAVGADGVRRDAKGVKGISPYVELVNKGDRAYVSRDFDGAIAAYREAIQTEPQNPVGHYRVGSAQLAKGDQKEAEAAWVAGLRFAGQDGTIKARIQFALADLRERQKNSDEAIARWKDYSKTAEDYKEATTYPATATERVSRNEAWKKNAAESAEVKERIAKRLKEADEASRKSAADPKNK
;
A
#
# COMPACT_ATOMS: atom_id res chain seq x y z
N MET A 1 43.68 36.67 8.84
CA MET A 1 43.55 37.44 7.60
C MET A 1 44.08 36.63 6.43
N ARG A 2 43.22 36.07 5.59
CA ARG A 2 43.51 35.62 4.21
C ARG A 2 42.23 35.87 3.41
N LYS A 3 42.29 36.82 2.47
CA LYS A 3 41.19 37.18 1.58
C LYS A 3 41.17 36.19 0.42
N LEU A 4 40.07 35.48 0.22
CA LEU A 4 39.83 34.66 -0.97
C LEU A 4 38.70 35.32 -1.77
N THR A 5 39.08 35.92 -2.90
CA THR A 5 38.21 36.62 -3.84
C THR A 5 37.55 35.59 -4.74
N LEU A 6 36.23 35.41 -4.63
CA LEU A 6 35.45 34.58 -5.55
C LEU A 6 34.83 35.49 -6.61
N VAL A 7 35.30 35.37 -7.85
CA VAL A 7 34.78 36.11 -9.02
C VAL A 7 33.54 35.39 -9.55
N LEU A 8 32.38 36.05 -9.48
CA LEU A 8 31.16 35.65 -10.16
C LEU A 8 31.30 35.88 -11.67
N GLY A 9 31.25 34.82 -12.47
CA GLY A 9 31.05 34.90 -13.92
C GLY A 9 29.56 34.85 -14.26
N LEU A 10 28.95 36.01 -14.53
CA LEU A 10 27.66 36.08 -15.22
C LEU A 10 27.89 35.82 -16.71
N SER A 11 27.31 34.74 -17.24
CA SER A 11 27.25 34.48 -18.68
C SER A 11 25.84 34.78 -19.18
N THR A 12 25.72 35.85 -19.97
CA THR A 12 24.47 36.30 -20.59
C THR A 12 24.14 35.44 -21.81
N MET A 13 23.02 34.73 -21.77
CA MET A 13 22.49 33.99 -22.92
C MET A 13 21.44 34.87 -23.63
N ALA A 14 21.72 35.26 -24.86
CA ALA A 14 20.83 36.06 -25.69
C ALA A 14 19.66 35.21 -26.21
N LEU A 15 18.43 35.66 -25.97
CA LEU A 15 17.22 35.13 -26.61
C LEU A 15 17.07 35.76 -27.99
N THR A 16 17.11 34.96 -29.05
CA THR A 16 16.70 35.35 -30.40
C THR A 16 15.27 34.86 -30.65
N THR A 17 14.33 35.80 -30.75
CA THR A 17 12.94 35.54 -31.14
C THR A 17 12.81 35.55 -32.65
N ALA A 18 12.61 34.39 -33.27
CA ALA A 18 12.20 34.29 -34.66
C ALA A 18 10.66 34.30 -34.74
N ALA A 19 10.11 35.40 -35.26
CA ALA A 19 8.70 35.51 -35.62
C ALA A 19 8.45 34.71 -36.90
N TYR A 20 7.55 33.73 -36.85
CA TYR A 20 7.05 33.02 -38.03
C TYR A 20 5.63 33.51 -38.33
N GLY A 21 5.46 34.13 -39.50
CA GLY A 21 4.22 34.72 -39.97
C GLY A 21 3.12 33.68 -40.21
N ALA A 22 1.90 34.08 -39.90
CA ALA A 22 0.69 33.37 -40.22
C ALA A 22 0.32 33.56 -41.70
N ASP A 23 0.00 32.47 -42.40
CA ASP A 23 -0.66 32.47 -43.70
C ASP A 23 -1.96 31.64 -43.58
N PRO A 24 -3.16 32.20 -43.84
CA PRO A 24 -4.41 31.49 -43.68
C PRO A 24 -4.89 30.85 -45.00
N GLN A 25 -5.41 29.63 -44.87
CA GLN A 25 -6.15 28.81 -45.86
C GLN A 25 -5.36 27.80 -46.71
N ALA A 26 -5.32 26.57 -46.21
CA ALA A 26 -5.45 25.37 -47.03
C ALA A 26 -6.35 24.35 -46.29
N PRO A 27 -7.31 23.68 -46.96
CA PRO A 27 -8.20 22.73 -46.30
C PRO A 27 -7.46 21.43 -45.98
N VAL A 28 -7.36 21.09 -44.69
CA VAL A 28 -6.85 19.78 -44.24
C VAL A 28 -7.87 18.68 -44.59
N PRO A 29 -7.46 17.60 -45.28
CA PRO A 29 -8.36 16.49 -45.58
C PRO A 29 -8.72 15.73 -44.31
N ALA A 30 -10.01 15.51 -44.09
CA ALA A 30 -10.53 14.76 -42.96
C ALA A 30 -10.02 13.31 -42.99
N SER A 31 -9.13 12.98 -42.05
CA SER A 31 -8.75 11.62 -41.70
C SER A 31 -10.00 10.88 -41.21
N LYS A 32 -10.45 9.89 -41.98
CA LYS A 32 -11.47 8.92 -41.54
C LYS A 32 -10.89 8.14 -40.36
N SER A 33 -11.26 8.51 -39.15
CA SER A 33 -11.08 7.68 -37.96
C SER A 33 -11.95 6.43 -38.12
N SER A 34 -11.34 5.32 -38.52
CA SER A 34 -11.96 4.01 -38.37
C SER A 34 -12.00 3.68 -36.88
N ALA A 35 -13.19 3.71 -36.29
CA ALA A 35 -13.41 3.21 -34.95
C ALA A 35 -12.89 1.75 -34.86
N PRO A 36 -12.19 1.36 -33.79
CA PRO A 36 -11.78 -0.02 -33.62
C PRO A 36 -13.03 -0.89 -33.46
N SER A 37 -13.15 -1.91 -34.32
CA SER A 37 -14.21 -2.92 -34.26
C SER A 37 -14.24 -3.54 -32.87
N ALA A 38 -15.41 -3.50 -32.22
CA ALA A 38 -15.60 -4.10 -30.90
C ALA A 38 -15.21 -5.60 -30.93
N PRO A 39 -14.47 -6.10 -29.91
CA PRO A 39 -14.07 -7.50 -29.86
C PRO A 39 -15.28 -8.42 -29.73
N ALA A 40 -15.29 -9.51 -30.50
CA ALA A 40 -16.33 -10.52 -30.48
C ALA A 40 -16.23 -11.35 -29.18
N VAL A 41 -17.36 -11.53 -28.50
CA VAL A 41 -17.48 -12.41 -27.32
C VAL A 41 -17.69 -13.84 -27.81
N GLY A 42 -16.79 -14.76 -27.48
CA GLY A 42 -16.95 -16.19 -27.78
C GLY A 42 -18.06 -16.84 -26.95
N ALA A 43 -18.54 -18.01 -27.36
CA ALA A 43 -19.54 -18.79 -26.60
C ALA A 43 -19.06 -19.22 -25.20
N ASP A 44 -17.75 -19.19 -24.97
CA ASP A 44 -17.07 -19.37 -23.67
C ASP A 44 -17.03 -18.09 -22.83
N GLY A 45 -17.63 -16.99 -23.30
CA GLY A 45 -17.61 -15.67 -22.66
C GLY A 45 -16.27 -14.93 -22.79
N VAL A 46 -15.28 -15.52 -23.46
CA VAL A 46 -13.96 -14.92 -23.64
C VAL A 46 -14.01 -13.99 -24.84
N ARG A 47 -13.80 -12.69 -24.62
CA ARG A 47 -13.60 -11.74 -25.74
C ARG A 47 -12.31 -12.09 -26.45
N ARG A 48 -12.35 -12.13 -27.77
CA ARG A 48 -11.17 -12.38 -28.62
C ARG A 48 -10.93 -11.17 -29.49
N ASP A 49 -9.67 -10.94 -29.83
CA ASP A 49 -9.37 -9.90 -30.83
C ASP A 49 -9.89 -10.34 -32.21
N ALA A 50 -9.90 -9.43 -33.18
CA ALA A 50 -10.37 -9.71 -34.54
C ALA A 50 -9.57 -10.82 -35.25
N LYS A 51 -8.41 -11.23 -34.71
CA LYS A 51 -7.55 -12.30 -35.23
C LYS A 51 -7.77 -13.64 -34.50
N GLY A 52 -8.74 -13.72 -33.57
CA GLY A 52 -9.04 -14.92 -32.81
C GLY A 52 -8.03 -15.24 -31.70
N VAL A 53 -7.07 -14.36 -31.45
CA VAL A 53 -6.16 -14.47 -30.31
C VAL A 53 -7.00 -14.32 -29.04
N LYS A 54 -6.76 -15.20 -28.06
CA LYS A 54 -7.46 -15.20 -26.77
C LYS A 54 -7.37 -13.80 -26.17
N GLY A 55 -8.48 -13.07 -26.18
CA GLY A 55 -8.52 -11.74 -25.59
C GLY A 55 -8.63 -11.85 -24.08
N ILE A 56 -8.55 -10.68 -23.45
CA ILE A 56 -8.51 -10.55 -21.99
C ILE A 56 -9.80 -11.16 -21.42
N SER A 57 -9.69 -12.09 -20.45
CA SER A 57 -10.88 -12.69 -19.84
C SER A 57 -11.74 -11.61 -19.16
N PRO A 58 -13.07 -11.80 -19.02
CA PRO A 58 -13.92 -10.85 -18.30
C PRO A 58 -13.38 -10.49 -16.92
N TYR A 59 -12.84 -11.47 -16.20
CA TYR A 59 -12.14 -11.27 -14.93
C TYR A 59 -10.97 -10.29 -15.05
N VAL A 60 -10.05 -10.54 -15.99
CA VAL A 60 -8.85 -9.71 -16.15
C VAL A 60 -9.23 -8.30 -16.62
N GLU A 61 -10.28 -8.13 -17.42
CA GLU A 61 -10.77 -6.80 -17.77
C GLU A 61 -11.31 -6.03 -16.56
N LEU A 62 -12.07 -6.70 -15.69
CA LEU A 62 -12.59 -6.10 -14.46
C LEU A 62 -11.46 -5.75 -13.49
N VAL A 63 -10.45 -6.62 -13.38
CA VAL A 63 -9.21 -6.32 -12.65
C VAL A 63 -8.50 -5.11 -13.25
N ASN A 64 -8.34 -5.03 -14.58
CA ASN A 64 -7.69 -3.89 -15.22
C ASN A 64 -8.51 -2.59 -15.05
N LYS A 65 -9.84 -2.67 -15.06
CA LYS A 65 -10.74 -1.54 -14.74
C LYS A 65 -10.49 -1.07 -13.31
N GLY A 66 -10.43 -2.01 -12.35
CA GLY A 66 -10.12 -1.68 -10.96
C GLY A 66 -8.72 -1.10 -10.78
N ASP A 67 -7.73 -1.59 -11.53
CA ASP A 67 -6.36 -1.06 -11.50
C ASP A 67 -6.31 0.39 -11.98
N ARG A 68 -7.02 0.72 -13.07
CA ARG A 68 -7.12 2.11 -13.57
C ARG A 68 -7.78 3.03 -12.55
N ALA A 69 -8.86 2.57 -11.90
CA ALA A 69 -9.54 3.34 -10.85
C ALA A 69 -8.62 3.53 -9.63
N TYR A 70 -7.92 2.47 -9.21
CA TYR A 70 -6.98 2.50 -8.09
C TYR A 70 -5.84 3.51 -8.31
N VAL A 71 -5.21 3.48 -9.49
CA VAL A 71 -4.15 4.44 -9.84
C VAL A 71 -4.68 5.87 -9.89
N SER A 72 -5.93 6.05 -10.31
CA SER A 72 -6.62 7.35 -10.29
C SER A 72 -7.08 7.79 -8.89
N ARG A 73 -6.79 6.98 -7.85
CA ARG A 73 -7.25 7.16 -6.46
C ARG A 73 -8.77 7.13 -6.28
N ASP A 74 -9.50 6.64 -7.29
CA ASP A 74 -10.91 6.29 -7.17
C ASP A 74 -11.00 4.90 -6.51
N PHE A 75 -10.84 4.88 -5.19
CA PHE A 75 -10.81 3.63 -4.44
C PHE A 75 -12.17 2.93 -4.42
N ASP A 76 -13.27 3.69 -4.41
CA ASP A 76 -14.62 3.11 -4.47
C ASP A 76 -14.89 2.45 -5.82
N GLY A 77 -14.52 3.11 -6.93
CA GLY A 77 -14.58 2.52 -8.27
C GLY A 77 -13.67 1.29 -8.40
N ALA A 78 -12.48 1.32 -7.79
CA ALA A 78 -11.57 0.17 -7.77
C ALA A 78 -12.19 -1.02 -7.01
N ILE A 79 -12.72 -0.79 -5.81
CA ILE A 79 -13.38 -1.82 -4.99
C ILE A 79 -14.57 -2.42 -5.74
N ALA A 80 -15.40 -1.59 -6.38
CA ALA A 80 -16.54 -2.06 -7.17
C ALA A 80 -16.10 -2.98 -8.31
N ALA A 81 -15.12 -2.56 -9.12
CA ALA A 81 -14.61 -3.35 -10.25
C ALA A 81 -13.94 -4.66 -9.79
N TYR A 82 -13.18 -4.66 -8.70
CA TYR A 82 -12.59 -5.89 -8.16
C TYR A 82 -13.63 -6.83 -7.57
N ARG A 83 -14.71 -6.32 -6.96
CA ARG A 83 -15.83 -7.14 -6.49
C ARG A 83 -16.60 -7.78 -7.64
N GLU A 84 -16.82 -7.04 -8.73
CA GLU A 84 -17.33 -7.61 -9.98
C GLU A 84 -16.41 -8.73 -10.48
N ALA A 85 -15.08 -8.53 -10.46
CA ALA A 85 -14.12 -9.58 -10.83
C ALA A 85 -14.26 -10.82 -9.94
N ILE A 86 -14.36 -10.64 -8.61
CA ILE A 86 -14.59 -11.75 -7.66
C ILE A 86 -15.90 -12.49 -7.98
N GLN A 87 -16.96 -11.82 -8.41
CA GLN A 87 -18.20 -12.51 -8.80
C GLN A 87 -18.00 -13.43 -10.01
N THR A 88 -17.12 -13.05 -10.95
CA THR A 88 -16.80 -13.88 -12.13
C THR A 88 -15.89 -15.06 -11.80
N GLU A 89 -14.92 -14.88 -10.91
CA GLU A 89 -14.01 -15.94 -10.46
C GLU A 89 -13.86 -15.90 -8.92
N PRO A 90 -14.82 -16.50 -8.16
CA PRO A 90 -14.87 -16.36 -6.69
C PRO A 90 -13.68 -16.94 -5.94
N GLN A 91 -13.06 -17.97 -6.53
CA GLN A 91 -11.90 -18.68 -6.01
C GLN A 91 -10.57 -18.12 -6.51
N ASN A 92 -10.57 -17.00 -7.23
CA ASN A 92 -9.32 -16.36 -7.64
C ASN A 92 -8.81 -15.43 -6.53
N PRO A 93 -7.65 -15.72 -5.90
CA PRO A 93 -7.15 -14.95 -4.76
C PRO A 93 -6.75 -13.51 -5.12
N VAL A 94 -6.45 -13.24 -6.40
CA VAL A 94 -5.99 -11.93 -6.87
C VAL A 94 -7.05 -10.85 -6.66
N GLY A 95 -8.33 -11.17 -6.87
CA GLY A 95 -9.42 -10.20 -6.73
C GLY A 95 -9.57 -9.75 -5.28
N HIS A 96 -9.55 -10.71 -4.36
CA HIS A 96 -9.57 -10.46 -2.91
C HIS A 96 -8.36 -9.64 -2.45
N TYR A 97 -7.15 -9.97 -2.93
CA TYR A 97 -5.95 -9.20 -2.64
C TYR A 97 -6.04 -7.73 -3.09
N ARG A 98 -6.63 -7.50 -4.27
CA ARG A 98 -6.81 -6.16 -4.84
C ARG A 98 -7.88 -5.36 -4.10
N VAL A 99 -8.99 -5.98 -3.69
CA VAL A 99 -9.97 -5.35 -2.78
C VAL A 99 -9.27 -4.93 -1.48
N GLY A 100 -8.47 -5.82 -0.87
CA GLY A 100 -7.77 -5.49 0.36
C GLY A 100 -6.83 -4.29 0.22
N SER A 101 -6.10 -4.24 -0.90
CA SER A 101 -5.21 -3.11 -1.22
C SER A 101 -5.97 -1.79 -1.40
N ALA A 102 -7.11 -1.82 -2.12
CA ALA A 102 -7.97 -0.65 -2.33
C ALA A 102 -8.62 -0.16 -1.03
N GLN A 103 -9.09 -1.08 -0.18
CA GLN A 103 -9.64 -0.75 1.14
C GLN A 103 -8.58 -0.11 2.04
N LEU A 104 -7.35 -0.65 2.07
CA LEU A 104 -6.28 -0.04 2.86
C LEU A 104 -5.94 1.37 2.35
N ALA A 105 -5.89 1.57 1.04
CA ALA A 105 -5.62 2.87 0.44
C ALA A 105 -6.74 3.91 0.72
N LYS A 106 -7.99 3.44 0.84
CA LYS A 106 -9.14 4.23 1.26
C LYS A 106 -9.12 4.58 2.76
N GLY A 107 -8.40 3.78 3.57
CA GLY A 107 -8.29 3.93 5.02
C GLY A 107 -9.09 2.90 5.82
N ASP A 108 -9.85 2.03 5.13
CA ASP A 108 -10.74 1.02 5.70
C ASP A 108 -9.94 -0.25 6.06
N GLN A 109 -9.13 -0.15 7.12
CA GLN A 109 -8.19 -1.21 7.52
C GLN A 109 -8.85 -2.55 7.86
N LYS A 110 -10.04 -2.53 8.45
CA LYS A 110 -10.78 -3.74 8.85
C LYS A 110 -11.26 -4.51 7.62
N GLU A 111 -11.79 -3.79 6.64
CA GLU A 111 -12.26 -4.31 5.37
C GLU A 111 -11.06 -4.81 4.52
N ALA A 112 -9.92 -4.13 4.61
CA ALA A 112 -8.68 -4.56 3.99
C ALA A 112 -8.24 -5.94 4.49
N GLU A 113 -8.17 -6.09 5.82
CA GLU A 113 -7.84 -7.35 6.47
C GLU A 113 -8.81 -8.46 6.07
N ALA A 114 -10.12 -8.20 6.13
CA ALA A 114 -11.14 -9.19 5.78
C ALA A 114 -10.98 -9.71 4.35
N ALA A 115 -10.71 -8.81 3.40
CA ALA A 115 -10.48 -9.18 2.00
C ALA A 115 -9.19 -10.00 1.83
N TRP A 116 -8.10 -9.63 2.49
CA TRP A 116 -6.86 -10.41 2.46
C TRP A 116 -7.01 -11.80 3.08
N VAL A 117 -7.68 -11.91 4.22
CA VAL A 117 -7.98 -13.21 4.85
C VAL A 117 -8.84 -14.08 3.92
N ALA A 118 -9.80 -13.50 3.21
CA ALA A 118 -10.57 -14.22 2.19
C ALA A 118 -9.67 -14.70 1.03
N GLY A 119 -8.77 -13.84 0.54
CA GLY A 119 -7.81 -14.21 -0.52
C GLY A 119 -6.89 -15.35 -0.13
N LEU A 120 -6.42 -15.40 1.13
CA LEU A 120 -5.58 -16.51 1.61
C LEU A 120 -6.29 -17.87 1.56
N ARG A 121 -7.60 -17.92 1.76
CA ARG A 121 -8.39 -19.17 1.67
C ARG A 121 -8.34 -19.78 0.27
N PHE A 122 -8.17 -18.94 -0.75
CA PHE A 122 -8.15 -19.33 -2.15
C PHE A 122 -6.75 -19.36 -2.77
N ALA A 123 -5.73 -18.93 -2.03
CA ALA A 123 -4.35 -18.87 -2.54
C ALA A 123 -3.78 -20.26 -2.92
N GLY A 124 -4.29 -21.34 -2.31
CA GLY A 124 -3.89 -22.71 -2.66
C GLY A 124 -2.37 -22.90 -2.63
N GLN A 125 -1.83 -23.38 -3.76
CA GLN A 125 -0.39 -23.58 -4.00
C GLN A 125 0.28 -22.38 -4.71
N ASP A 126 -0.44 -21.28 -4.97
CA ASP A 126 0.19 -20.05 -5.49
C ASP A 126 0.94 -19.35 -4.36
N GLY A 127 2.22 -19.71 -4.21
CA GLY A 127 3.10 -19.12 -3.21
C GLY A 127 3.30 -17.61 -3.39
N THR A 128 3.22 -17.10 -4.62
CA THR A 128 3.43 -15.67 -4.90
C THR A 128 2.28 -14.84 -4.35
N ILE A 129 1.02 -15.18 -4.63
CA ILE A 129 -0.11 -14.43 -4.08
C ILE A 129 -0.23 -14.63 -2.57
N LYS A 130 0.07 -15.83 -2.07
CA LYS A 130 0.09 -16.13 -0.64
C LYS A 130 1.09 -15.24 0.10
N ALA A 131 2.32 -15.14 -0.42
CA ALA A 131 3.35 -14.27 0.15
C ALA A 131 2.96 -12.80 0.11
N ARG A 132 2.41 -12.31 -1.01
CA ARG A 132 1.92 -10.91 -1.12
C ARG A 132 0.85 -10.59 -0.09
N ILE A 133 -0.09 -11.51 0.15
CA ILE A 133 -1.13 -11.31 1.16
C ILE A 133 -0.56 -11.38 2.58
N GLN A 134 0.31 -12.34 2.88
CA GLN A 134 0.95 -12.43 4.20
C GLN A 134 1.79 -11.19 4.53
N PHE A 135 2.53 -10.67 3.54
CA PHE A 135 3.25 -9.41 3.68
C PHE A 135 2.30 -8.26 4.03
N ALA A 136 1.18 -8.13 3.31
CA ALA A 136 0.21 -7.07 3.52
C ALA A 136 -0.44 -7.13 4.91
N LEU A 137 -0.77 -8.34 5.40
CA LEU A 137 -1.29 -8.55 6.75
C LEU A 137 -0.25 -8.21 7.82
N ALA A 138 1.02 -8.56 7.60
CA ALA A 138 2.10 -8.22 8.52
C ALA A 138 2.34 -6.70 8.59
N ASP A 139 2.40 -6.03 7.44
CA ASP A 139 2.53 -4.56 7.36
C ASP A 139 1.35 -3.84 8.03
N LEU A 140 0.12 -4.36 7.87
CA LEU A 140 -1.07 -3.81 8.53
C LEU A 140 -0.93 -3.84 10.06
N ARG A 141 -0.41 -4.93 10.63
CA ARG A 141 -0.19 -5.05 12.08
C ARG A 141 0.87 -4.09 12.60
N GLU A 142 1.92 -3.85 11.82
CA GLU A 142 2.90 -2.83 12.17
C GLU A 142 2.28 -1.42 12.18
N ARG A 143 1.43 -1.09 11.19
CA ARG A 143 0.70 0.19 11.16
C ARG A 143 -0.21 0.37 12.37
N GLN A 144 -0.78 -0.73 12.86
CA GLN A 144 -1.60 -0.77 14.07
C GLN A 144 -0.77 -0.73 15.36
N LYS A 145 0.57 -0.73 15.27
CA LYS A 145 1.51 -0.84 16.40
C LYS A 145 1.26 -2.08 17.26
N ASN A 146 0.66 -3.11 16.66
CA ASN A 146 0.43 -4.39 17.32
C ASN A 146 1.63 -5.30 17.03
N SER A 147 2.72 -5.08 17.78
CA SER A 147 3.99 -5.76 17.53
C SER A 147 3.92 -7.27 17.70
N ASP A 148 3.08 -7.79 18.60
CA ASP A 148 2.88 -9.23 18.80
C ASP A 148 2.29 -9.89 17.55
N GLU A 149 1.17 -9.36 17.07
CA GLU A 149 0.55 -9.88 15.86
C GLU A 149 1.41 -9.63 14.62
N ALA A 150 2.14 -8.51 14.56
CA ALA A 150 3.07 -8.24 13.47
C ALA A 150 4.16 -9.32 13.39
N ILE A 151 4.78 -9.69 14.52
CA ILE A 151 5.80 -10.75 14.56
C ILE A 151 5.21 -12.08 14.06
N ALA A 152 4.02 -12.45 14.53
CA ALA A 152 3.37 -13.67 14.08
C ALA A 152 3.14 -13.69 12.56
N ARG A 153 2.63 -12.60 12.00
CA ARG A 153 2.38 -12.48 10.55
C ARG A 153 3.66 -12.44 9.71
N TRP A 154 4.72 -11.78 10.20
CA TRP A 154 6.02 -11.83 9.53
C TRP A 154 6.62 -13.24 9.52
N LYS A 155 6.41 -14.03 10.59
CA LYS A 155 6.78 -15.45 10.62
C LYS A 155 5.96 -16.28 9.62
N ASP A 156 4.66 -16.03 9.48
CA ASP A 156 3.83 -16.69 8.45
C ASP A 156 4.32 -16.37 7.02
N TYR A 157 4.75 -15.13 6.79
CA TYR A 157 5.36 -14.72 5.53
C TYR A 157 6.70 -15.43 5.28
N SER A 158 7.60 -15.47 6.28
CA SER A 158 8.88 -16.21 6.17
C SER A 158 8.64 -17.68 5.86
N LYS A 159 7.71 -18.32 6.57
CA LYS A 159 7.32 -19.71 6.30
C LYS A 159 6.82 -19.89 4.87
N THR A 160 6.00 -18.96 4.38
CA THR A 160 5.55 -18.99 2.97
C THR A 160 6.72 -18.88 2.00
N ALA A 161 7.71 -18.04 2.28
CA ALA A 161 8.91 -17.92 1.45
C ALA A 161 9.78 -19.19 1.46
N GLU A 162 9.81 -19.92 2.58
CA GLU A 162 10.51 -21.20 2.71
C GLU A 162 9.77 -22.35 2.00
N ASP A 163 8.45 -22.42 2.18
CA ASP A 163 7.58 -23.45 1.63
C ASP A 163 7.45 -23.33 0.09
N TYR A 164 7.47 -22.10 -0.44
CA TYR A 164 7.29 -21.80 -1.86
C TYR A 164 8.52 -21.06 -2.43
N LYS A 165 9.56 -21.81 -2.76
CA LYS A 165 10.85 -21.24 -3.22
C LYS A 165 10.77 -20.51 -4.56
N GLU A 166 9.76 -20.83 -5.37
CA GLU A 166 9.44 -20.17 -6.63
C GLU A 166 8.69 -18.84 -6.43
N ALA A 167 8.16 -18.58 -5.24
CA ALA A 167 7.46 -17.35 -4.95
C ALA A 167 8.45 -16.17 -4.92
N THR A 168 8.09 -15.08 -5.60
CA THR A 168 8.86 -13.84 -5.51
C THR A 168 8.65 -13.22 -4.12
N THR A 169 9.67 -13.36 -3.27
CA THR A 169 9.65 -12.90 -1.88
C THR A 169 10.91 -12.12 -1.53
N TYR A 170 10.82 -11.40 -0.41
CA TYR A 170 11.90 -10.62 0.20
C TYR A 170 12.16 -11.14 1.63
N PRO A 171 12.90 -12.26 1.79
CA PRO A 171 13.05 -12.92 3.09
C PRO A 171 13.81 -12.05 4.11
N ALA A 172 14.82 -11.29 3.66
CA ALA A 172 15.56 -10.36 4.52
C ALA A 172 14.64 -9.34 5.20
N THR A 173 13.60 -8.88 4.50
CA THR A 173 12.60 -7.96 5.07
C THR A 173 11.92 -8.59 6.29
N ALA A 174 11.49 -9.85 6.21
CA ALA A 174 10.79 -10.48 7.33
C ALA A 174 11.66 -10.60 8.58
N THR A 175 12.93 -10.99 8.42
CA THR A 175 13.89 -11.08 9.52
C THR A 175 14.12 -9.73 10.19
N GLU A 176 14.36 -8.68 9.40
CA GLU A 176 14.53 -7.32 9.91
C GLU A 176 13.27 -6.82 10.63
N ARG A 177 12.09 -7.05 10.05
CA ARG A 177 10.80 -6.63 10.61
C ARG A 177 10.50 -7.35 11.93
N VAL A 178 10.78 -8.65 12.04
CA VAL A 178 10.64 -9.40 13.30
C VAL A 178 11.59 -8.83 14.35
N SER A 179 12.88 -8.70 14.04
CA SER A 179 13.88 -8.17 14.98
C SER A 179 13.49 -6.78 15.49
N ARG A 180 13.02 -5.91 14.58
CA ARG A 180 12.55 -4.59 14.95
C ARG A 180 11.32 -4.65 15.86
N ASN A 181 10.29 -5.44 15.54
CA ASN A 181 9.11 -5.52 16.40
C ASN A 181 9.43 -6.10 17.79
N GLU A 182 10.37 -7.04 17.90
CA GLU A 182 10.84 -7.53 19.21
C GLU A 182 11.52 -6.42 20.01
N ALA A 183 12.35 -5.59 19.36
CA ALA A 183 12.95 -4.43 20.01
C ALA A 183 11.88 -3.41 20.47
N TRP A 184 10.84 -3.17 19.66
CA TRP A 184 9.73 -2.29 20.03
C TRP A 184 8.95 -2.82 21.22
N LYS A 185 8.68 -4.14 21.27
CA LYS A 185 8.04 -4.78 22.42
C LYS A 185 8.87 -4.64 23.69
N LYS A 186 10.17 -4.93 23.60
CA LYS A 186 11.09 -4.78 24.73
C LYS A 186 11.11 -3.35 25.26
N ASN A 187 11.28 -2.37 24.37
CA ASN A 187 11.27 -0.96 24.75
C ASN A 187 9.92 -0.53 25.37
N ALA A 188 8.81 -1.03 24.83
CA ALA A 188 7.48 -0.75 25.38
C ALA A 188 7.35 -1.29 26.81
N ALA A 189 7.77 -2.53 27.06
CA ALA A 189 7.77 -3.15 28.39
C ALA A 189 8.64 -2.40 29.40
N GLU A 190 9.90 -2.13 29.05
CA GLU A 190 10.83 -1.38 29.91
C GLU A 190 10.29 0.04 30.21
N SER A 191 9.69 0.70 29.22
CA SER A 191 9.10 2.02 29.42
C SER A 191 7.86 2.00 30.32
N ALA A 192 7.11 0.90 30.34
CA ALA A 192 5.91 0.77 31.17
C ALA A 192 6.29 0.71 32.66
N GLU A 193 7.32 -0.06 33.02
CA GLU A 193 7.85 -0.12 34.39
C GLU A 193 8.36 1.24 34.86
N VAL A 194 9.09 1.96 34.00
CA VAL A 194 9.58 3.30 34.31
C VAL A 194 8.42 4.28 34.52
N LYS A 195 7.40 4.25 33.66
CA LYS A 195 6.19 5.09 33.78
C LYS A 195 5.43 4.80 35.09
N GLU A 196 5.26 3.53 35.45
CA GLU A 196 4.61 3.14 36.70
C GLU A 196 5.37 3.65 37.92
N ARG A 197 6.71 3.50 37.92
CA ARG A 197 7.57 4.02 38.99
C ARG A 197 7.49 5.54 39.12
N ILE A 198 7.48 6.26 38.00
CA ILE A 198 7.33 7.72 38.00
C ILE A 198 5.95 8.12 38.55
N ALA A 199 4.88 7.47 38.08
CA ALA A 199 3.52 7.73 38.55
C ALA A 199 3.38 7.50 40.06
N LYS A 200 3.96 6.42 40.59
CA LYS A 200 4.00 6.14 42.03
C LYS A 200 4.73 7.24 42.80
N ARG A 201 5.93 7.64 42.36
CA ARG A 201 6.72 8.69 43.02
C ARG A 201 6.03 10.05 43.01
N LEU A 202 5.36 10.40 41.90
CA LEU A 202 4.59 11.65 41.82
C LEU A 202 3.42 11.62 42.81
N LYS A 203 2.69 10.51 42.90
CA LYS A 203 1.61 10.35 43.88
C LYS A 203 2.11 10.47 45.32
N GLU A 204 3.23 9.81 45.65
CA GLU A 204 3.86 9.89 46.98
C GLU A 204 4.30 11.33 47.30
N ALA A 205 4.89 12.04 46.34
CA ALA A 205 5.30 13.44 46.49
C ALA A 205 4.09 14.37 46.71
N ASP A 206 3.00 14.18 45.97
CA ASP A 206 1.76 14.94 46.12
C ASP A 206 1.09 14.69 47.47
N GLU A 207 1.10 13.44 47.95
CA GLU A 207 0.60 13.09 49.28
C GLU A 207 1.47 13.70 50.40
N ALA A 208 2.80 13.65 50.26
CA ALA A 208 3.72 14.27 51.21
C ALA A 208 3.55 15.80 51.26
N SER A 209 3.40 16.45 50.10
CA SER A 209 3.14 17.89 50.00
C SER A 209 1.82 18.27 50.68
N ARG A 210 0.73 17.52 50.42
CA ARG A 210 -0.57 17.74 51.07
C ARG A 210 -0.52 17.58 52.58
N LYS A 211 0.20 16.56 53.09
CA LYS A 211 0.38 16.36 54.53
C LYS A 211 1.15 17.51 55.18
N SER A 212 2.24 17.95 54.54
CA SER A 212 3.05 19.09 55.03
C SER A 212 2.25 20.39 55.10
N ALA A 213 1.40 20.66 54.10
CA ALA A 213 0.54 21.85 54.06
C ALA A 213 -0.61 21.82 55.10
N ALA A 214 -1.00 20.63 55.57
CA ALA A 214 -2.04 20.45 56.57
C ALA A 214 -1.49 20.46 58.01
N ASP A 215 -0.17 20.42 58.21
CA ASP A 215 0.46 20.42 59.53
C ASP A 215 0.28 21.79 60.19
N PRO A 216 -0.41 21.90 61.35
CA PRO A 216 -0.62 23.16 62.04
C PRO A 216 0.67 23.83 62.54
N LYS A 217 1.82 23.12 62.56
CA LYS A 217 3.13 23.72 62.88
C LYS A 217 3.75 24.52 61.73
N ASN A 218 3.21 24.38 60.51
CA ASN A 218 3.67 25.08 59.30
C ASN A 218 2.76 26.27 58.89
N LYS A 219 1.84 26.69 59.77
CA LYS A 219 1.03 27.91 59.64
C LYS A 219 1.51 28.97 60.61
#